data_AF-A0A7Y4XDA2-F1
#
_entry.id   AF-A0A7Y4XDA2-F1
#
_cell.length_a   1.000
_cell.length_b   1.000
_cell.length_c   1.000
_cell.angle_alpha   90.00
_cell.angle_beta   90.00
_cell.angle_gamma   90.00
#
_symmetry.space_group_name_H-M   'P 1'
#
loop_
_entity.id
_entity.type
_entity.pdbx_description
1 polymer ?
#
loop_
_entity_poly.entity_id
_entity_poly.type
_entity_poly.pdbx_seq_one_letter_code
_entity_poly.pdbx_strand_id
1 'polypeptide(L)' 'MHAIVIHLEIVNGKIWVQDDWTEHGVAADLEEAGVPKTDIVLG' A
#
# COMPACT_ATOMS: atom_id res chain seq x y z
N MET A 1 -2.43 21.13 11.52
CA MET A 1 -2.92 20.24 10.44
C MET A 1 -2.52 18.82 10.81
N HIS A 2 -3.44 17.87 10.67
CA HIS A 2 -3.16 16.44 10.80
C HIS A 2 -3.57 15.79 9.49
N ALA A 3 -2.71 14.94 8.94
CA ALA A 3 -2.95 14.22 7.70
C ALA A 3 -2.53 12.76 7.88
N ILE A 4 -3.19 11.88 7.14
CA ILE A 4 -2.77 10.49 6.97
C ILE A 4 -1.87 10.48 5.75
N VAL A 5 -0.64 10.00 5.92
CA VAL A 5 0.34 9.93 4.81
C VAL A 5 0.17 8.62 4.04
N ILE A 6 -0.17 7.52 4.72
CA ILE A 6 -0.43 6.22 4.12
C ILE A 6 -1.61 5.56 4.85
N HIS A 7 -2.56 5.02 4.10
CA HIS A 7 -3.65 4.21 4.62
C HIS A 7 -3.67 2.84 3.93
N LEU A 8 -3.44 1.78 4.71
CA LEU A 8 -3.46 0.39 4.24
C LEU A 8 -4.54 -0.41 4.95
N GLU A 9 -5.16 -1.33 4.22
CA GLU A 9 -6.08 -2.34 4.77
C GLU A 9 -5.68 -3.75 4.34
N ILE A 10 -6.01 -4.76 5.15
CA ILE A 10 -5.89 -6.17 4.75
C ILE A 10 -7.29 -6.71 4.51
N VAL A 11 -7.61 -7.03 3.25
CA VAL A 11 -8.91 -7.55 2.84
C VAL A 11 -8.72 -8.84 2.06
N ASN A 12 -9.33 -9.93 2.53
CA ASN A 12 -9.21 -11.27 1.93
C ASN A 12 -7.75 -11.72 1.70
N GLY A 13 -6.87 -11.40 2.64
CA GLY A 13 -5.45 -11.77 2.57
C GLY A 13 -4.60 -10.91 1.63
N LYS A 14 -5.16 -9.84 1.07
CA LYS A 14 -4.45 -8.88 0.21
C LYS A 14 -4.27 -7.54 0.91
N ILE A 15 -3.21 -6.81 0.55
CA ILE A 15 -2.93 -5.46 1.02
C ILE A 15 -3.61 -4.48 0.07
N TRP A 16 -4.46 -3.61 0.61
CA TRP A 16 -5.14 -2.56 -0.11
C TRP A 16 -4.51 -1.22 0.24
N VAL A 17 -3.96 -0.53 -0.77
CA VAL A 17 -3.43 0.83 -0.64
C VAL A 17 -4.58 1.80 -0.91
N GLN A 18 -5.17 2.35 0.15
CA GLN A 18 -6.33 3.24 0.08
C GLN A 18 -5.91 4.68 -0.21
N ASP A 19 -4.80 5.12 0.39
CA ASP A 19 -4.20 6.43 0.14
C ASP A 19 -2.70 6.37 0.41
N ASP A 20 -1.93 7.09 -0.39
CA ASP A 20 -0.47 7.15 -0.30
C ASP A 20 0.05 8.49 -0.86
N TRP A 21 0.58 9.29 0.05
CA TRP A 21 1.14 10.62 -0.22
C TRP A 21 2.66 10.63 -0.31
N THR A 22 3.29 9.46 -0.37
CA THR A 22 4.73 9.35 -0.59
C THR A 22 5.08 9.47 -2.07
N GLU A 23 6.24 10.03 -2.39
CA GLU A 23 6.70 10.16 -3.79
C GLU A 23 7.08 8.80 -4.40
N HIS A 24 7.58 7.87 -3.59
CA HIS A 24 8.04 6.56 -4.05
C HIS A 24 6.90 5.57 -4.23
N GLY A 25 5.88 5.63 -3.37
CA GLY A 25 4.76 4.71 -3.36
C GLY A 25 5.04 3.46 -2.53
N VAL A 26 4.25 3.23 -1.48
CA VAL A 26 4.32 2.08 -0.58
C VAL A 26 4.11 0.75 -1.30
N ALA A 27 3.41 0.75 -2.45
CA ALA A 27 3.28 -0.45 -3.28
C ALA A 27 4.64 -0.94 -3.80
N ALA A 28 5.55 -0.02 -4.15
CA ALA A 28 6.91 -0.38 -4.58
C ALA A 28 7.73 -0.96 -3.42
N ASP A 29 7.66 -0.33 -2.24
CA ASP A 29 8.31 -0.83 -1.02
C ASP A 29 7.86 -2.25 -0.67
N LEU A 30 6.55 -2.55 -0.82
CA LEU A 30 5.99 -3.87 -0.58
C LEU A 30 6.53 -4.91 -1.57
N GLU A 31 6.64 -4.55 -2.86
CA GLU A 31 7.26 -5.43 -3.86
C GLU A 31 8.72 -5.71 -3.54
N GLU A 32 9.50 -4.69 -3.17
CA GLU A 32 10.92 -4.83 -2.78
C GLU A 32 11.08 -5.70 -1.52
N ALA A 33 10.12 -5.63 -0.59
CA ALA A 33 10.04 -6.49 0.59
C ALA A 33 9.61 -7.93 0.27
N GLY A 34 9.29 -8.24 -1.00
CA GLY A 34 8.94 -9.58 -1.47
C GLY A 34 7.45 -9.89 -1.50
N VAL A 35 6.58 -8.89 -1.34
CA VAL A 35 5.13 -9.08 -1.52
C VAL A 35 4.84 -9.25 -3.01
N PRO A 36 4.17 -10.33 -3.43
CA PRO A 36 3.77 -10.49 -4.82
C PRO A 36 2.83 -9.36 -5.25
N LYS A 37 3.05 -8.78 -6.45
CA LYS A 37 2.15 -7.76 -7.02
C LYS A 37 0.67 -8.19 -7.03
N THR A 38 0.40 -9.49 -7.13
CA THR A 38 -0.95 -10.06 -7.13
C THR A 38 -1.69 -9.93 -5.80
N ASP A 39 -0.95 -9.67 -4.72
CA ASP A 39 -1.45 -9.54 -3.36
C ASP A 39 -1.55 -8.07 -2.93
N ILE A 40 -1.19 -7.14 -3.81
CA ILE A 40 -1.33 -5.69 -3.62
C ILE A 40 -2.49 -5.20 -4.50
N VAL A 41 -3.43 -4.49 -3.90
CA VAL A 41 -4.59 -3.87 -4.56
C VAL A 41 -4.48 -2.36 -4.37
N LEU A 42 -4.54 -1.60 -5.46
CA LEU A 42 -4.65 -0.15 -5.42
C LEU A 42 -6.13 0.21 -5.36
N GLY A 43 -6.55 0.81 -4.23
CA GLY A 43 -7.92 1.19 -3.92
C GLY A 43 -8.36 2.48 -4.62
#